data_AF-A0A3A9VSF2-F1
#
_entry.id   AF-A0A3A9VSF2-F1
#
_cell.length_a   1.000
_cell.length_b   1.000
_cell.length_c   1.000
_cell.angle_alpha   90.00
_cell.angle_beta   90.00
_cell.angle_gamma   90.00
#
_symmetry.space_group_name_H-M   'P 1'
#
loop_
_entity.id
_entity.type
_entity.pdbx_description
1 polymer ?
#
loop_
_entity_poly.entity_id
_entity_poly.type
_entity_poly.pdbx_seq_one_letter_code
_entity_poly.pdbx_strand_id
1 'polypeptide(L)'
;MKKEHIDYFFELFEKCSIPKLFSEVRSSENEKGIINPNYDSGLVENPDKVYSVFFIPDYLKPTINSNNFVIKKIEQFFKGYAIFLDGFTSADAYIKHRFRSNAKGIRRRIKRLESCFDISYKTYYGAIEEEDYEFLMNCLEKMLIRRFEQRNDVSQSLLRWDHYKQMYFSLINEKKASMFVAFENNQPIIVSLNHHFQNRLFSSISSYDIDYSKFSLGSVEIYKKLDWLIENDHKSYEMGMGDLSYKREWCNHIYNFEHQIIYPKKSIVGFFKGSIEYLKVKLKEFVFKVAYVRYKKYKGKRKTQSIVVAEKYKVSPVEEVSYDKGLPAIDYNREEYRGLRGIVFDFLYTSIDNVKNVSVLEVDKNEKTYLIVGKSKMQKVTLIK
;
A
#
# COMPACT_ATOMS: atom_id res chain seq x y z
N MET A 1 16.23 0.26 36.68
CA MET A 1 16.00 1.02 35.43
C MET A 1 15.45 0.11 34.34
N LYS A 2 14.17 0.29 33.99
CA LYS A 2 13.43 -0.46 32.96
C LYS A 2 13.81 0.08 31.57
N LYS A 3 13.73 -0.78 30.54
CA LYS A 3 13.89 -0.37 29.15
C LYS A 3 12.51 -0.34 28.47
N GLU A 4 12.26 0.70 27.70
CA GLU A 4 11.02 0.90 26.95
C GLU A 4 11.34 1.02 25.46
N HIS A 5 10.59 0.30 24.63
CA HIS A 5 10.73 0.30 23.17
C HIS A 5 9.57 1.08 22.56
N ILE A 6 9.87 2.04 21.69
CA ILE A 6 8.87 2.92 21.07
C ILE A 6 9.09 2.88 19.56
N ASP A 7 8.11 2.35 18.83
CA ASP A 7 8.03 2.46 17.36
C ASP A 7 7.42 3.82 17.02
N TYR A 8 8.26 4.82 16.82
CA TYR A 8 7.79 6.19 16.70
C TYR A 8 6.88 6.39 15.49
N PHE A 9 7.19 5.75 14.36
CA PHE A 9 6.37 5.87 13.15
C PHE A 9 4.95 5.32 13.37
N PHE A 10 4.82 4.15 14.01
CA PHE A 10 3.51 3.57 14.31
C PHE A 10 2.76 4.28 15.43
N GLU A 11 3.46 4.86 16.42
CA GLU A 11 2.81 5.73 17.41
C GLU A 11 2.11 6.92 16.72
N LEU A 12 2.79 7.57 15.75
CA LEU A 12 2.21 8.69 15.02
C LEU A 12 1.04 8.25 14.13
N PHE A 13 1.22 7.24 13.28
CA PHE A 13 0.22 6.90 12.26
C PHE A 13 -0.85 5.94 12.77
N GLU A 14 -0.49 4.80 13.36
CA GLU A 14 -1.50 3.80 13.76
C GLU A 14 -2.25 4.22 15.02
N LYS A 15 -1.53 4.75 16.02
CA LYS A 15 -2.12 5.18 17.29
C LYS A 15 -2.58 6.63 17.29
N CYS A 16 -2.26 7.40 16.25
CA CYS A 16 -2.58 8.82 16.15
C CYS A 16 -2.10 9.62 17.38
N SER A 17 -0.93 9.27 17.92
CA SER A 17 -0.44 9.81 19.19
C SER A 17 1.05 10.10 19.17
N ILE A 18 1.47 11.14 19.89
CA ILE A 18 2.88 11.48 20.07
C ILE A 18 3.32 10.87 21.42
N PRO A 19 4.41 10.10 21.50
CA PRO A 19 4.87 9.52 22.75
C PRO A 19 5.06 10.58 23.84
N LYS A 20 4.60 10.28 25.07
CA LYS A 20 4.59 11.23 26.21
C LYS A 20 5.94 11.86 26.55
N LEU A 21 7.02 11.21 26.14
CA LEU A 21 8.40 11.68 26.30
C LEU A 21 8.69 12.96 25.49
N PHE A 22 7.95 13.19 24.41
CA PHE A 22 8.23 14.25 23.44
C PHE A 22 7.20 15.38 23.56
N SER A 23 7.67 16.62 23.60
CA SER A 23 6.80 17.80 23.77
C SER A 23 6.08 18.19 22.48
N GLU A 24 6.70 17.92 21.33
CA GLU A 24 6.15 18.23 20.01
C GLU A 24 6.83 17.41 18.91
N VAL A 25 6.22 17.42 17.72
CA VAL A 25 6.78 16.87 16.48
C VAL A 25 6.99 17.99 15.48
N ARG A 26 8.17 18.06 14.85
CA ARG A 26 8.52 19.08 13.85
C ARG A 26 8.65 18.47 12.46
N SER A 27 7.93 19.03 11.49
CA SER A 27 7.97 18.66 10.07
C SER A 27 9.19 19.23 9.34
N SER A 28 9.52 20.48 9.64
CA SER A 28 10.66 21.21 9.09
C SER A 28 11.16 22.23 10.11
N GLU A 29 12.36 22.78 9.93
CA GLU A 29 12.92 23.76 10.87
C GLU A 29 12.11 25.07 10.92
N ASN A 30 11.34 25.37 9.86
CA ASN A 30 10.61 26.63 9.70
C ASN A 30 9.09 26.51 9.90
N GLU A 31 8.56 25.30 10.13
CA GLU A 31 7.14 25.09 10.42
C GLU A 31 6.86 25.05 11.93
N LYS A 32 5.68 25.54 12.33
CA LYS A 32 5.20 25.37 13.70
C LYS A 32 5.08 23.88 14.02
N GLY A 33 5.67 23.46 15.15
CA GLY A 33 5.59 22.10 15.65
C GLY A 33 4.16 21.69 16.02
N ILE A 34 3.88 20.40 15.88
CA ILE A 34 2.65 19.78 16.38
C ILE A 34 2.85 19.50 17.87
N ILE A 35 2.18 20.27 18.73
CA ILE A 35 2.26 20.12 20.18
C ILE A 35 1.69 18.77 20.61
N ASN A 36 2.38 18.09 21.53
CA ASN A 36 1.90 16.85 22.11
C ASN A 36 0.95 17.13 23.28
N PRO A 37 -0.36 16.85 23.17
CA PRO A 37 -1.30 17.04 24.26
C PRO A 37 -1.06 16.08 25.44
N ASN A 38 -0.34 14.98 25.21
CA ASN A 38 -0.05 13.96 26.21
C ASN A 38 1.39 14.05 26.76
N TYR A 39 2.06 15.18 26.55
CA TYR A 39 3.41 15.39 27.07
C TYR A 39 3.43 15.30 28.61
N ASP A 40 4.38 14.54 29.14
CA ASP A 40 4.57 14.35 30.58
C ASP A 40 5.94 14.89 31.00
N SER A 41 5.96 16.08 31.60
CA SER A 41 7.19 16.72 32.07
C SER A 41 7.87 15.91 33.18
N GLY A 42 7.11 15.14 33.98
CA GLY A 42 7.64 14.31 35.05
C GLY A 42 8.59 13.22 34.52
N LEU A 43 8.30 12.65 33.34
CA LEU A 43 9.18 11.68 32.68
C LEU A 43 10.53 12.27 32.27
N VAL A 44 10.60 13.59 32.10
CA VAL A 44 11.79 14.32 31.64
C VAL A 44 12.56 14.95 32.80
N GLU A 45 11.85 15.45 33.81
CA GLU A 45 12.41 16.04 35.01
C GLU A 45 13.04 14.98 35.91
N ASN A 46 12.39 13.82 36.06
CA ASN A 46 12.84 12.73 36.93
C ASN A 46 12.98 11.41 36.15
N PRO A 47 13.93 11.30 35.22
CA PRO A 47 13.99 10.17 34.32
C PRO A 47 14.54 8.90 34.99
N ASP A 48 13.78 7.81 34.94
CA ASP A 48 14.04 6.54 35.64
C ASP A 48 14.14 5.32 34.68
N LYS A 49 14.08 5.57 33.36
CA LYS A 49 14.05 4.58 32.29
C LYS A 49 15.10 4.82 31.20
N VAL A 50 15.40 3.76 30.45
CA VAL A 50 16.09 3.83 29.16
C VAL A 50 15.05 3.67 28.04
N TYR A 51 14.99 4.60 27.10
CA TYR A 51 14.13 4.51 25.93
C TYR A 51 14.94 4.11 24.69
N SER A 52 14.36 3.20 23.91
CA SER A 52 14.87 2.75 22.62
C SER A 52 13.81 3.09 21.58
N VAL A 53 13.94 4.29 20.99
CA VAL A 53 12.96 4.90 20.09
C VAL A 53 13.43 4.75 18.66
N PHE A 54 12.72 3.99 17.85
CA PHE A 54 13.13 3.62 16.49
C PHE A 54 12.09 4.06 15.46
N PHE A 55 12.50 4.05 14.20
CA PHE A 55 11.74 4.57 13.06
C PHE A 55 11.32 6.03 13.21
N ILE A 56 12.24 6.88 13.70
CA ILE A 56 12.04 8.33 13.65
C ILE A 56 12.39 8.83 12.24
N PRO A 57 11.42 9.27 11.41
CA PRO A 57 11.73 9.81 10.09
C PRO A 57 12.44 11.17 10.22
N ASP A 58 13.37 11.46 9.32
CA ASP A 58 14.15 12.72 9.35
C ASP A 58 13.31 14.00 9.13
N TYR A 59 12.08 13.86 8.63
CA TYR A 59 11.13 14.95 8.40
C TYR A 59 9.99 15.01 9.44
N LEU A 60 9.88 14.12 10.44
CA LEU A 60 8.93 14.27 11.57
C LEU A 60 9.66 14.07 12.88
N LYS A 61 10.59 14.97 13.18
CA LYS A 61 11.49 14.83 14.32
C LYS A 61 10.77 15.14 15.64
N PRO A 62 10.88 14.28 16.67
CA PRO A 62 10.39 14.60 17.99
C PRO A 62 11.30 15.63 18.67
N THR A 63 10.69 16.46 19.51
CA THR A 63 11.41 17.40 20.38
C THR A 63 11.41 16.88 21.82
N ILE A 64 12.58 16.90 22.45
CA ILE A 64 12.79 16.48 23.84
C ILE A 64 13.74 17.46 24.52
N ASN A 65 13.43 17.83 25.77
CA ASN A 65 14.39 18.55 26.61
C ASN A 65 15.51 17.58 27.04
N SER A 66 16.71 17.79 26.52
CA SER A 66 17.87 16.92 26.73
C SER A 66 18.69 17.24 27.98
N ASN A 67 18.25 18.18 28.83
CA ASN A 67 19.00 18.60 30.02
C ASN A 67 19.35 17.41 30.93
N ASN A 68 18.39 16.50 31.15
CA ASN A 68 18.56 15.33 32.01
C ASN A 68 18.89 14.03 31.26
N PHE A 69 18.96 14.06 29.92
CA PHE A 69 19.13 12.87 29.08
C PHE A 69 20.40 12.88 28.24
N VAL A 70 21.05 11.73 28.14
CA VAL A 70 21.95 11.43 27.01
C VAL A 70 21.11 10.84 25.89
N ILE A 71 21.32 11.33 24.66
CA ILE A 71 20.67 10.83 23.46
C ILE A 71 21.75 10.34 22.50
N LYS A 72 21.81 9.03 22.26
CA LYS A 72 22.67 8.43 21.22
C LYS A 72 21.83 8.11 19.99
N LYS A 73 22.31 8.51 18.82
CA LYS A 73 21.59 8.40 17.54
C LYS A 73 22.26 7.38 16.62
N ILE A 74 21.46 6.60 15.91
CA ILE A 74 21.91 5.62 14.92
C ILE A 74 21.02 5.75 13.69
N GLU A 75 21.61 5.96 12.52
CA GLU A 75 20.86 5.88 11.26
C GLU A 75 20.48 4.42 10.98
N GLN A 76 19.23 4.17 10.64
CA GLN A 76 18.73 2.83 10.30
C GLN A 76 18.91 2.54 8.81
N PHE A 77 19.15 1.26 8.50
CA PHE A 77 19.44 0.80 7.15
C PHE A 77 18.28 0.99 6.17
N PHE A 78 17.05 0.75 6.62
CA PHE A 78 15.87 0.85 5.76
C PHE A 78 15.50 2.31 5.50
N LYS A 79 15.07 2.60 4.27
CA LYS A 79 14.56 3.90 3.86
C LYS A 79 13.04 3.93 3.90
N GLY A 80 12.49 5.11 4.16
CA GLY A 80 11.08 5.41 4.00
C GLY A 80 10.81 6.13 2.69
N TYR A 81 9.54 6.12 2.28
CA TYR A 81 9.09 6.58 0.97
C TYR A 81 7.79 7.36 1.12
N ALA A 82 7.79 8.60 0.66
CA ALA A 82 6.65 9.49 0.71
C ALA A 82 6.49 10.30 -0.57
N ILE A 83 5.24 10.70 -0.82
CA ILE A 83 4.90 11.73 -1.80
C ILE A 83 4.51 12.98 -1.01
N PHE A 84 5.30 14.04 -1.12
CA PHE A 84 4.93 15.35 -0.58
C PHE A 84 4.11 16.11 -1.62
N LEU A 85 3.00 16.69 -1.17
CA LEU A 85 1.96 17.25 -2.03
C LEU A 85 2.03 18.77 -2.15
N ASP A 86 2.89 19.42 -1.36
CA ASP A 86 3.06 20.87 -1.40
C ASP A 86 3.38 21.36 -2.82
N GLY A 87 2.60 22.35 -3.28
CA GLY A 87 2.76 22.95 -4.61
C GLY A 87 2.10 22.20 -5.76
N PHE A 88 1.38 21.09 -5.51
CA PHE A 88 0.62 20.39 -6.53
C PHE A 88 -0.88 20.65 -6.40
N THR A 89 -1.53 21.01 -7.50
CA THR A 89 -2.96 21.32 -7.56
C THR A 89 -3.84 20.13 -8.01
N SER A 90 -3.23 19.03 -8.45
CA SER A 90 -3.92 17.80 -8.86
C SER A 90 -2.94 16.62 -8.98
N ALA A 91 -3.44 15.37 -9.00
CA ALA A 91 -2.57 14.22 -9.30
C ALA A 91 -1.96 14.33 -10.70
N ASP A 92 -2.68 14.94 -11.66
CA ASP A 92 -2.16 15.16 -13.00
C ASP A 92 -0.92 16.08 -12.99
N ALA A 93 -0.99 17.18 -12.24
CA ALA A 93 0.15 18.08 -12.05
C ALA A 93 1.34 17.33 -11.42
N TYR A 94 1.07 16.51 -10.40
CA TYR A 94 2.09 15.67 -9.76
C TYR A 94 2.77 14.72 -10.76
N ILE A 95 1.98 13.92 -11.51
CA ILE A 95 2.58 12.94 -12.41
C ILE A 95 3.30 13.61 -13.59
N LYS A 96 2.86 14.78 -14.07
CA LYS A 96 3.59 15.55 -15.09
C LYS A 96 4.98 15.92 -14.59
N HIS A 97 5.06 16.44 -13.36
CA HIS A 97 6.33 16.82 -12.75
C HIS A 97 7.22 15.60 -12.51
N ARG A 98 6.67 14.55 -11.87
CA ARG A 98 7.45 13.38 -11.43
C ARG A 98 7.87 12.47 -12.59
N PHE A 99 6.95 12.18 -13.51
CA PHE A 99 7.16 11.18 -14.56
C PHE A 99 7.46 11.79 -15.94
N ARG A 100 7.30 13.11 -16.12
CA ARG A 100 7.58 13.81 -17.38
C ARG A 100 6.84 13.16 -18.55
N SER A 101 7.55 12.75 -19.61
CA SER A 101 6.98 12.06 -20.77
C SER A 101 6.26 10.75 -20.41
N ASN A 102 6.68 10.06 -19.34
CA ASN A 102 6.05 8.82 -18.89
C ASN A 102 4.68 9.03 -18.23
N ALA A 103 4.32 10.27 -17.87
CA ALA A 103 2.99 10.60 -17.34
C ALA A 103 1.86 10.20 -18.33
N LYS A 104 2.12 10.25 -19.64
CA LYS A 104 1.18 9.79 -20.68
C LYS A 104 0.82 8.32 -20.51
N GLY A 105 1.77 7.48 -20.09
CA GLY A 105 1.55 6.07 -19.83
C GLY A 105 0.62 5.83 -18.64
N ILE A 106 0.78 6.61 -17.56
CA ILE A 106 -0.08 6.55 -16.38
C ILE A 106 -1.52 6.96 -16.74
N ARG A 107 -1.70 8.11 -17.40
CA ARG A 107 -3.03 8.56 -17.89
C ARG A 107 -3.70 7.51 -18.75
N ARG A 108 -2.96 6.90 -19.67
CA ARG A 108 -3.48 5.87 -20.56
C ARG A 108 -4.00 4.67 -19.76
N ARG A 109 -3.32 4.23 -18.71
CA ARG A 109 -3.76 3.10 -17.87
C ARG A 109 -5.08 3.41 -17.17
N ILE A 110 -5.20 4.60 -16.57
CA ILE A 110 -6.42 5.06 -15.90
C ILE A 110 -7.58 5.12 -16.91
N LYS A 111 -7.39 5.85 -18.01
CA LYS A 111 -8.40 5.97 -19.07
C LYS A 111 -8.78 4.60 -19.64
N ARG A 112 -7.83 3.67 -19.78
CA ARG A 112 -8.11 2.32 -20.29
C ARG A 112 -9.04 1.56 -19.36
N LEU A 113 -8.80 1.62 -18.04
CA LEU A 113 -9.68 1.00 -17.06
C LEU A 113 -11.09 1.61 -17.14
N GLU A 114 -11.19 2.94 -17.08
CA GLU A 114 -12.48 3.68 -17.10
C GLU A 114 -13.23 3.58 -18.43
N SER A 115 -12.56 3.27 -19.55
CA SER A 115 -13.23 3.02 -20.84
C SER A 115 -13.75 1.59 -20.94
N CYS A 116 -13.05 0.62 -20.33
CA CYS A 116 -13.40 -0.80 -20.40
C CYS A 116 -14.41 -1.22 -19.34
N PHE A 117 -14.53 -0.47 -18.25
CA PHE A 117 -15.39 -0.80 -17.11
C PHE A 117 -16.07 0.45 -16.58
N ASP A 118 -17.22 0.27 -15.94
CA ASP A 118 -17.93 1.37 -15.29
C ASP A 118 -17.38 1.55 -13.89
N ILE A 119 -16.33 2.38 -13.80
CA ILE A 119 -15.56 2.56 -12.58
C ILE A 119 -16.08 3.74 -11.77
N SER A 120 -16.22 3.55 -10.46
CA SER A 120 -16.39 4.63 -9.49
C SER A 120 -15.35 4.54 -8.37
N TYR A 121 -15.10 5.66 -7.70
CA TYR A 121 -14.13 5.74 -6.61
C TYR A 121 -14.79 6.37 -5.39
N LYS A 122 -14.50 5.84 -4.20
CA LYS A 122 -15.02 6.38 -2.93
C LYS A 122 -13.95 6.27 -1.86
N THR A 123 -13.80 7.33 -1.06
CA THR A 123 -12.99 7.30 0.15
C THR A 123 -13.93 7.48 1.34
N TYR A 124 -14.02 6.46 2.19
CA TYR A 124 -14.71 6.54 3.46
C TYR A 124 -13.79 7.20 4.49
N TYR A 125 -14.18 8.37 4.97
CA TYR A 125 -13.42 9.17 5.95
C TYR A 125 -14.37 9.95 6.85
N GLY A 126 -14.63 9.42 8.05
CA GLY A 126 -15.55 9.99 9.04
C GLY A 126 -17.00 9.51 8.96
N ALA A 127 -17.35 8.71 7.95
CA ALA A 127 -18.67 8.09 7.84
C ALA A 127 -18.59 6.80 7.02
N ILE A 128 -18.88 5.67 7.65
CA ILE A 128 -19.11 4.37 7.02
C ILE A 128 -20.10 3.58 7.86
N GLU A 129 -21.10 3.01 7.21
CA GLU A 129 -22.07 2.11 7.85
C GLU A 129 -21.43 0.74 8.12
N GLU A 130 -21.92 0.03 9.14
CA GLU A 130 -21.34 -1.25 9.56
C GLU A 130 -21.45 -2.31 8.46
N GLU A 131 -22.58 -2.37 7.75
CA GLU A 131 -22.78 -3.33 6.66
C GLU A 131 -21.81 -3.11 5.49
N ASP A 132 -21.61 -1.84 5.09
CA ASP A 132 -20.65 -1.45 4.07
C ASP A 132 -19.23 -1.80 4.49
N TYR A 133 -18.88 -1.51 5.75
CA TYR A 133 -17.57 -1.83 6.31
C TYR A 133 -17.27 -3.33 6.29
N GLU A 134 -18.20 -4.15 6.79
CA GLU A 134 -18.04 -5.61 6.81
C GLU A 134 -17.89 -6.18 5.40
N PHE A 135 -18.73 -5.72 4.46
CA PHE A 135 -18.66 -6.12 3.06
C PHE A 135 -17.29 -5.81 2.45
N LEU A 136 -16.80 -4.58 2.64
CA LEU A 136 -15.53 -4.12 2.07
C LEU A 136 -14.33 -4.82 2.69
N MET A 137 -14.34 -5.04 4.02
CA MET A 137 -13.30 -5.81 4.71
C MET A 137 -13.26 -7.25 4.21
N ASN A 138 -14.41 -7.92 4.10
CA ASN A 138 -14.47 -9.29 3.57
C ASN A 138 -13.96 -9.36 2.11
N CYS A 139 -14.22 -8.33 1.29
CA CYS A 139 -13.66 -8.24 -0.06
C CYS A 139 -12.14 -8.06 -0.04
N LEU A 140 -11.61 -7.17 0.80
CA LEU A 140 -10.17 -6.96 0.94
C LEU A 140 -9.44 -8.22 1.37
N GLU A 141 -10.00 -8.98 2.33
CA GLU A 141 -9.45 -10.25 2.77
C GLU A 141 -9.33 -11.26 1.61
N LYS A 142 -10.40 -11.45 0.84
CA LYS A 142 -10.41 -12.33 -0.33
C LYS A 142 -9.37 -11.90 -1.37
N MET A 143 -9.23 -10.60 -1.63
CA MET A 143 -8.22 -10.07 -2.55
C MET A 143 -6.80 -10.32 -2.03
N LEU A 144 -6.56 -10.17 -0.73
CA LEU A 144 -5.26 -10.48 -0.11
C LEU A 144 -4.93 -11.96 -0.26
N ILE A 145 -5.83 -12.86 0.12
CA ILE A 145 -5.63 -14.32 0.01
C ILE A 145 -5.25 -14.70 -1.43
N ARG A 146 -6.09 -14.34 -2.41
CA ARG A 146 -5.84 -14.65 -3.83
C ARG A 146 -4.50 -14.13 -4.32
N ARG A 147 -4.12 -12.91 -3.93
CA ARG A 147 -2.86 -12.28 -4.34
C ARG A 147 -1.64 -12.98 -3.76
N PHE A 148 -1.70 -13.42 -2.51
CA PHE A 148 -0.58 -14.09 -1.84
C PHE A 148 -0.45 -15.55 -2.27
N GLU A 149 -1.56 -16.24 -2.52
CA GLU A 149 -1.59 -17.55 -3.19
C GLU A 149 -0.92 -17.49 -4.57
N GLN A 150 -1.27 -16.49 -5.41
CA GLN A 150 -0.63 -16.27 -6.72
C GLN A 150 0.89 -16.09 -6.62
N ARG A 151 1.37 -15.53 -5.51
CA ARG A 151 2.80 -15.28 -5.27
C ARG A 151 3.53 -16.43 -4.57
N ASN A 152 2.80 -17.45 -4.14
CA ASN A 152 3.29 -18.50 -3.24
C ASN A 152 4.00 -17.90 -2.00
N ASP A 153 3.33 -16.94 -1.35
CA ASP A 153 3.86 -16.11 -0.28
C ASP A 153 2.82 -15.97 0.84
N VAL A 154 3.21 -15.52 2.04
CA VAL A 154 2.30 -15.36 3.19
C VAL A 154 2.09 -13.89 3.50
N SER A 155 0.83 -13.48 3.62
CA SER A 155 0.50 -12.11 4.05
C SER A 155 0.70 -11.95 5.54
N GLN A 156 1.61 -11.04 5.93
CA GLN A 156 1.78 -10.66 7.33
C GLN A 156 0.52 -9.99 7.91
N SER A 157 -0.23 -9.26 7.08
CA SER A 157 -1.48 -8.63 7.49
C SER A 157 -2.57 -9.65 7.84
N LEU A 158 -2.61 -10.79 7.13
CA LEU A 158 -3.59 -11.85 7.40
C LEU A 158 -3.37 -12.52 8.76
N LEU A 159 -2.13 -12.52 9.29
CA LEU A 159 -1.84 -13.04 10.64
C LEU A 159 -2.49 -12.23 11.77
N ARG A 160 -2.88 -10.98 11.49
CA ARG A 160 -3.52 -10.07 12.46
C ARG A 160 -4.84 -9.51 11.91
N TRP A 161 -5.50 -10.24 11.01
CA TRP A 161 -6.66 -9.73 10.29
C TRP A 161 -7.81 -9.32 11.20
N ASP A 162 -8.16 -10.16 12.17
CA ASP A 162 -9.23 -9.86 13.15
C ASP A 162 -8.96 -8.57 13.93
N HIS A 163 -7.70 -8.34 14.31
CA HIS A 163 -7.30 -7.10 14.98
C HIS A 163 -7.54 -5.88 14.09
N TYR A 164 -7.17 -5.94 12.81
CA TYR A 164 -7.43 -4.84 11.87
C TYR A 164 -8.94 -4.67 11.64
N LYS A 165 -9.69 -5.76 11.47
CA LYS A 165 -11.14 -5.73 11.27
C LYS A 165 -11.88 -5.12 12.46
N GLN A 166 -11.43 -5.34 13.68
CA GLN A 166 -12.02 -4.71 14.87
C GLN A 166 -11.63 -3.23 15.01
N MET A 167 -10.40 -2.87 14.63
CA MET A 167 -9.86 -1.53 14.86
C MET A 167 -10.35 -0.49 13.84
N TYR A 168 -10.44 -0.84 12.55
CA TYR A 168 -10.58 0.18 11.51
C TYR A 168 -11.96 0.86 11.45
N PHE A 169 -13.04 0.19 11.87
CA PHE A 169 -14.39 0.78 11.84
C PHE A 169 -14.45 2.06 12.68
N SER A 170 -14.02 2.00 13.94
CA SER A 170 -14.00 3.17 14.82
C SER A 170 -13.02 4.23 14.31
N LEU A 171 -11.82 3.84 13.90
CA LEU A 171 -10.83 4.80 13.40
C LEU A 171 -11.29 5.54 12.15
N ILE A 172 -12.03 4.89 11.24
CA ILE A 172 -12.57 5.54 10.04
C ILE A 172 -13.60 6.59 10.45
N ASN A 173 -14.55 6.24 11.33
CA ASN A 173 -15.58 7.16 11.81
C ASN A 173 -15.01 8.29 12.68
N GLU A 174 -13.89 8.07 13.38
CA GLU A 174 -13.13 9.09 14.12
C GLU A 174 -12.19 9.94 13.24
N LYS A 175 -12.16 9.73 11.91
CA LYS A 175 -11.25 10.43 10.97
C LYS A 175 -9.76 10.23 11.29
N LYS A 176 -9.41 9.12 11.95
CA LYS A 176 -8.04 8.66 12.21
C LYS A 176 -7.56 7.62 11.18
N ALA A 177 -8.49 7.00 10.47
CA ALA A 177 -8.24 6.12 9.35
C ALA A 177 -9.15 6.48 8.17
N SER A 178 -8.85 5.96 6.98
CA SER A 178 -9.77 5.98 5.84
C SER A 178 -9.72 4.68 5.06
N MET A 179 -10.81 4.39 4.36
CA MET A 179 -10.88 3.28 3.41
C MET A 179 -11.10 3.83 2.00
N PHE A 180 -10.11 3.67 1.13
CA PHE A 180 -10.24 3.98 -0.29
C PHE A 180 -10.73 2.74 -1.04
N VAL A 181 -11.73 2.93 -1.90
CA VAL A 181 -12.32 1.86 -2.71
C VAL A 181 -12.46 2.32 -4.16
N ALA A 182 -12.07 1.45 -5.09
CA ALA A 182 -12.49 1.54 -6.48
C ALA A 182 -13.51 0.43 -6.74
N PHE A 183 -14.65 0.78 -7.32
CA PHE A 183 -15.70 -0.14 -7.69
C PHE A 183 -15.74 -0.30 -9.20
N GLU A 184 -16.03 -1.52 -9.67
CA GLU A 184 -16.63 -1.75 -10.98
C GLU A 184 -18.12 -2.00 -10.73
N ASN A 185 -18.97 -1.12 -11.24
CA ASN A 185 -20.37 -1.01 -10.81
C ASN A 185 -20.48 -0.96 -9.27
N ASN A 186 -20.97 -2.02 -8.62
CA ASN A 186 -21.10 -2.13 -7.16
C ASN A 186 -20.10 -3.11 -6.54
N GLN A 187 -19.18 -3.69 -7.32
CA GLN A 187 -18.21 -4.66 -6.86
C GLN A 187 -16.86 -3.98 -6.58
N PRO A 188 -16.33 -4.02 -5.34
CA PRO A 188 -14.98 -3.55 -5.06
C PRO A 188 -13.95 -4.30 -5.90
N ILE A 189 -13.06 -3.56 -6.56
CA ILE A 189 -11.90 -4.08 -7.31
C ILE A 189 -10.57 -3.62 -6.72
N ILE A 190 -10.57 -2.57 -5.90
CA ILE A 190 -9.45 -2.11 -5.07
C ILE A 190 -10.04 -1.76 -3.71
N VAL A 191 -9.43 -2.23 -2.63
CA VAL A 191 -9.74 -1.77 -1.27
C VAL A 191 -8.42 -1.47 -0.56
N SER A 192 -8.34 -0.28 0.05
CA SER A 192 -7.16 0.11 0.81
C SER A 192 -7.50 0.83 2.10
N LEU A 193 -6.93 0.32 3.19
CA LEU A 193 -6.94 0.88 4.52
C LEU A 193 -5.74 1.80 4.74
N ASN A 194 -6.01 2.99 5.27
CA ASN A 194 -5.01 4.03 5.47
C ASN A 194 -5.16 4.66 6.86
N HIS A 195 -4.05 5.08 7.44
CA HIS A 195 -4.02 5.86 8.68
C HIS A 195 -3.78 7.33 8.40
N HIS A 196 -4.21 8.20 9.31
CA HIS A 196 -4.08 9.66 9.20
C HIS A 196 -3.39 10.24 10.41
N PHE A 197 -2.38 11.08 10.16
CA PHE A 197 -1.74 11.86 11.21
C PHE A 197 -1.47 13.27 10.70
N GLN A 198 -2.16 14.28 11.25
CA GLN A 198 -1.90 15.70 10.96
C GLN A 198 -1.84 15.99 9.46
N ASN A 199 -2.93 15.63 8.76
CA ASN A 199 -3.10 15.77 7.30
C ASN A 199 -2.08 14.98 6.48
N ARG A 200 -1.54 13.88 7.01
CA ARG A 200 -0.68 12.94 6.26
C ARG A 200 -1.33 11.57 6.27
N LEU A 201 -1.42 10.97 5.08
CA LEU A 201 -2.00 9.64 4.92
C LEU A 201 -0.88 8.62 4.86
N PHE A 202 -0.97 7.55 5.66
CA PHE A 202 -0.11 6.38 5.60
C PHE A 202 -0.85 5.17 5.01
N SER A 203 -0.36 4.65 3.88
CA SER A 203 -0.89 3.43 3.27
C SER A 203 -0.54 2.22 4.13
N SER A 204 -1.53 1.63 4.81
CA SER A 204 -1.30 0.48 5.69
C SER A 204 -1.48 -0.84 4.95
N ILE A 205 -2.72 -1.12 4.52
CA ILE A 205 -3.07 -2.38 3.86
C ILE A 205 -3.81 -2.05 2.57
N SER A 206 -3.40 -2.69 1.47
CA SER A 206 -4.08 -2.54 0.18
C SER A 206 -4.00 -3.84 -0.59
N SER A 207 -5.10 -4.18 -1.26
CA SER A 207 -5.14 -5.21 -2.28
C SER A 207 -6.14 -4.87 -3.37
N TYR A 208 -6.11 -5.66 -4.43
CA TYR A 208 -6.94 -5.48 -5.60
C TYR A 208 -7.30 -6.83 -6.22
N ASP A 209 -8.34 -6.84 -7.05
CA ASP A 209 -8.73 -8.03 -7.80
C ASP A 209 -7.70 -8.32 -8.91
N ILE A 210 -6.98 -9.43 -8.75
CA ILE A 210 -5.85 -9.79 -9.61
C ILE A 210 -6.24 -10.07 -11.07
N ASP A 211 -7.52 -10.29 -11.37
CA ASP A 211 -7.98 -10.48 -12.74
C ASP A 211 -7.87 -9.19 -13.58
N TYR A 212 -7.83 -8.03 -12.92
CA TYR A 212 -7.59 -6.72 -13.55
C TYR A 212 -6.08 -6.42 -13.74
N SER A 213 -5.18 -7.39 -13.58
CA SER A 213 -3.73 -7.15 -13.52
C SER A 213 -3.16 -6.35 -14.72
N LYS A 214 -3.69 -6.53 -15.94
CA LYS A 214 -3.28 -5.75 -17.13
C LYS A 214 -3.57 -4.25 -17.01
N PHE A 215 -4.61 -3.89 -16.26
CA PHE A 215 -5.02 -2.49 -16.07
C PHE A 215 -4.16 -1.77 -15.01
N SER A 216 -3.20 -2.45 -14.39
CA SER A 216 -2.24 -1.85 -13.45
C SER A 216 -2.94 -1.14 -12.27
N LEU A 217 -3.86 -1.83 -11.61
CA LEU A 217 -4.70 -1.26 -10.53
C LEU A 217 -3.90 -0.54 -9.44
N GLY A 218 -2.70 -0.99 -9.09
CA GLY A 218 -1.85 -0.27 -8.13
C GLY A 218 -1.41 1.13 -8.59
N SER A 219 -1.23 1.36 -9.89
CA SER A 219 -0.97 2.73 -10.41
C SER A 219 -2.24 3.59 -10.39
N VAL A 220 -3.40 2.99 -10.64
CA VAL A 220 -4.71 3.66 -10.58
C VAL A 220 -5.00 4.08 -9.13
N GLU A 221 -4.76 3.19 -8.17
CA GLU A 221 -4.91 3.46 -6.75
C GLU A 221 -4.08 4.66 -6.30
N ILE A 222 -2.77 4.67 -6.60
CA ILE A 222 -1.90 5.78 -6.20
C ILE A 222 -2.39 7.09 -6.83
N TYR A 223 -2.71 7.08 -8.13
CA TYR A 223 -3.18 8.29 -8.82
C TYR A 223 -4.47 8.84 -8.19
N LYS A 224 -5.48 7.99 -7.97
CA LYS A 224 -6.79 8.43 -7.44
C LYS A 224 -6.72 8.81 -5.97
N LYS A 225 -5.85 8.18 -5.18
CA LYS A 225 -5.53 8.64 -3.83
C LYS A 225 -4.88 10.02 -3.85
N LEU A 226 -3.96 10.29 -4.78
CA LEU A 226 -3.35 11.62 -4.91
C LEU A 226 -4.40 12.69 -5.22
N ASP A 227 -5.36 12.42 -6.12
CA ASP A 227 -6.46 13.35 -6.40
C ASP A 227 -7.23 13.66 -5.10
N TRP A 228 -7.71 12.63 -4.40
CA TRP A 228 -8.45 12.81 -3.15
C TRP A 228 -7.65 13.53 -2.07
N LEU A 229 -6.36 13.20 -1.91
CA LEU A 229 -5.48 13.80 -0.91
C LEU A 229 -5.26 15.30 -1.16
N ILE A 230 -5.05 15.69 -2.41
CA ILE A 230 -4.85 17.09 -2.79
C ILE A 230 -6.15 17.88 -2.62
N GLU A 231 -7.30 17.31 -3.01
CA GLU A 231 -8.62 17.93 -2.82
C GLU A 231 -9.01 18.10 -1.34
N ASN A 232 -8.39 17.32 -0.44
CA ASN A 232 -8.66 17.35 1.00
C ASN A 232 -7.46 17.89 1.80
N ASP A 233 -6.64 18.77 1.22
CA ASP A 233 -5.55 19.50 1.88
C ASP A 233 -4.58 18.63 2.69
N HIS A 234 -4.27 17.44 2.17
CA HIS A 234 -3.24 16.58 2.75
C HIS A 234 -1.84 17.05 2.34
N LYS A 235 -0.89 16.95 3.27
CA LYS A 235 0.50 17.34 3.08
C LYS A 235 1.35 16.24 2.46
N SER A 236 1.08 14.98 2.80
CA SER A 236 1.84 13.86 2.24
C SER A 236 1.05 12.55 2.14
N TYR A 237 1.53 11.69 1.25
CA TYR A 237 1.17 10.29 1.12
C TYR A 237 2.38 9.40 1.45
N GLU A 238 2.37 8.81 2.64
CA GLU A 238 3.37 7.89 3.14
C GLU A 238 3.14 6.47 2.61
N MET A 239 4.13 5.93 1.92
CA MET A 239 4.13 4.54 1.44
C MET A 239 4.89 3.60 2.39
N GLY A 240 5.51 4.14 3.43
CA GLY A 240 6.24 3.39 4.46
C GLY A 240 7.54 2.73 3.97
N MET A 241 8.09 1.86 4.82
CA MET A 241 9.39 1.21 4.61
C MET A 241 9.42 0.23 3.43
N GLY A 242 10.61 0.06 2.84
CA GLY A 242 10.90 -1.03 1.90
C GLY A 242 11.28 -0.54 0.50
N ASP A 243 12.39 -1.05 -0.01
CA ASP A 243 13.02 -0.59 -1.26
C ASP A 243 12.42 -1.26 -2.51
N LEU A 244 11.17 -0.91 -2.85
CA LEU A 244 10.44 -1.40 -4.03
C LEU A 244 10.55 -0.40 -5.21
N SER A 245 10.64 -0.91 -6.44
CA SER A 245 10.84 -0.07 -7.63
C SER A 245 9.74 0.98 -7.81
N TYR A 246 8.47 0.59 -7.66
CA TYR A 246 7.36 1.52 -7.80
C TYR A 246 7.41 2.64 -6.75
N LYS A 247 7.88 2.37 -5.52
CA LYS A 247 8.03 3.42 -4.50
C LYS A 247 9.08 4.44 -4.91
N ARG A 248 10.22 3.98 -5.44
CA ARG A 248 11.27 4.87 -6.00
C ARG A 248 10.75 5.69 -7.17
N GLU A 249 9.91 5.11 -8.02
CA GLU A 249 9.31 5.81 -9.16
C GLU A 249 8.30 6.86 -8.71
N TRP A 250 7.37 6.49 -7.82
CA TRP A 250 6.26 7.35 -7.40
C TRP A 250 6.64 8.39 -6.37
N CYS A 251 7.54 8.13 -5.43
CA CYS A 251 7.87 9.05 -4.35
C CYS A 251 8.83 10.15 -4.79
N ASN A 252 8.50 11.40 -4.48
CA ASN A 252 9.41 12.55 -4.61
C ASN A 252 10.26 12.77 -3.35
N HIS A 253 9.95 12.06 -2.25
CA HIS A 253 10.71 12.13 -1.01
C HIS A 253 11.09 10.72 -0.53
N ILE A 254 12.41 10.49 -0.41
CA ILE A 254 12.97 9.25 0.15
C ILE A 254 13.79 9.67 1.36
N TYR A 255 13.45 9.14 2.53
CA TYR A 255 13.96 9.62 3.79
C TYR A 255 14.60 8.53 4.63
N ASN A 256 15.40 8.96 5.61
CA ASN A 256 16.09 8.09 6.54
C ASN A 256 15.30 7.96 7.84
N PHE A 257 15.44 6.79 8.46
CA PHE A 257 14.99 6.59 9.82
C PHE A 257 16.17 6.69 10.79
N GLU A 258 15.91 7.30 11.94
CA GLU A 258 16.83 7.38 13.08
C GLU A 258 16.32 6.50 14.21
N HIS A 259 17.23 5.81 14.89
CA HIS A 259 17.01 5.15 16.17
C HIS A 259 17.73 5.94 17.26
N GLN A 260 16.98 6.46 18.22
CA GLN A 260 17.46 7.16 19.41
C GLN A 260 17.47 6.25 20.64
N ILE A 261 18.62 6.16 21.31
CA ILE A 261 18.75 5.57 22.65
C ILE A 261 18.87 6.70 23.66
N ILE A 262 17.86 6.83 24.52
CA ILE A 262 17.69 7.95 25.45
C ILE A 262 17.79 7.41 26.89
N TYR A 263 18.68 7.96 27.71
CA TYR A 263 18.87 7.51 29.09
C TYR A 263 19.33 8.63 30.04
N PRO A 264 19.11 8.51 31.37
CA PRO A 264 19.40 9.59 32.33
C PRO A 264 20.89 9.89 32.44
N LYS A 265 21.29 11.17 32.36
CA LYS A 265 22.70 11.60 32.45
C LYS A 265 23.36 11.22 33.78
N LYS A 266 22.64 11.41 34.88
CA LYS A 266 23.15 11.22 36.24
C LYS A 266 23.00 9.78 36.77
N SER A 267 22.70 8.82 35.89
CA SER A 267 22.52 7.42 36.28
C SER A 267 23.60 6.51 35.71
N ILE A 268 24.43 5.94 36.59
CA ILE A 268 25.46 4.94 36.21
C ILE A 268 24.80 3.71 35.59
N VAL A 269 23.71 3.21 36.19
CA VAL A 269 22.93 2.10 35.65
C VAL A 269 22.35 2.45 34.28
N GLY A 270 21.85 3.68 34.10
CA GLY A 270 21.38 4.20 32.82
C GLY A 270 22.47 4.23 31.76
N PHE A 271 23.67 4.68 32.12
CA PHE A 271 24.83 4.71 31.22
C PHE A 271 25.20 3.31 30.69
N PHE A 272 25.32 2.32 31.57
CA PHE A 272 25.65 0.95 31.14
C PHE A 272 24.54 0.35 30.28
N LYS A 273 23.28 0.42 30.73
CA LYS A 273 22.14 -0.13 29.98
C LYS A 273 21.95 0.55 28.63
N GLY A 274 22.03 1.88 28.59
CA GLY A 274 21.94 2.67 27.35
C GLY A 274 23.09 2.37 26.39
N SER A 275 24.32 2.19 26.91
CA SER A 275 25.48 1.86 26.06
C SER A 275 25.43 0.44 25.50
N ILE A 276 24.97 -0.54 26.29
CA ILE A 276 24.73 -1.91 25.82
C ILE A 276 23.66 -1.91 24.71
N GLU A 277 22.54 -1.21 24.92
CA GLU A 277 21.49 -1.12 23.91
C GLU A 277 21.99 -0.43 22.62
N TYR A 278 22.73 0.67 22.76
CA TYR A 278 23.34 1.35 21.62
C TYR A 278 24.26 0.42 20.82
N LEU A 279 25.14 -0.34 21.48
CA LEU A 279 26.02 -1.30 20.81
C LEU A 279 25.22 -2.40 20.11
N LYS A 280 24.19 -2.94 20.78
CA LYS A 280 23.28 -3.95 20.23
C LYS A 280 22.59 -3.46 18.95
N VAL A 281 22.02 -2.26 18.98
CA VAL A 281 21.33 -1.67 17.82
C VAL A 281 22.33 -1.39 16.69
N LYS A 282 23.49 -0.80 17.00
CA LYS A 282 24.52 -0.53 16.00
C LYS A 282 25.00 -1.81 15.31
N LEU A 283 25.18 -2.90 16.07
CA LEU A 283 25.53 -4.21 15.53
C LEU A 283 24.39 -4.77 14.67
N LYS A 284 23.12 -4.65 15.11
CA LYS A 284 21.95 -5.10 14.34
C LYS A 284 21.86 -4.41 12.99
N GLU A 285 22.01 -3.08 12.95
CA GLU A 285 21.98 -2.29 11.70
C GLU A 285 23.16 -2.64 10.77
N PHE A 286 24.35 -2.87 11.34
CA PHE A 286 25.50 -3.36 10.58
C PHE A 286 25.24 -4.73 9.95
N VAL A 287 24.70 -5.67 10.74
CA VAL A 287 24.34 -7.02 10.25
C VAL A 287 23.28 -6.93 9.16
N PHE A 288 22.23 -6.13 9.32
CA PHE A 288 21.22 -5.94 8.28
C PHE A 288 21.84 -5.42 6.99
N LYS A 289 22.69 -4.41 7.05
CA LYS A 289 23.37 -3.87 5.86
C LYS A 289 24.17 -4.95 5.12
N VAL A 290 24.95 -5.76 5.84
CA VAL A 290 25.77 -6.83 5.24
C VAL A 290 24.90 -7.98 4.72
N ALA A 291 23.98 -8.48 5.54
CA ALA A 291 23.11 -9.61 5.22
C ALA A 291 22.17 -9.28 4.05
N TYR A 292 21.58 -8.08 4.03
CA TYR A 292 20.68 -7.65 2.97
C TYR A 292 21.40 -7.53 1.63
N VAL A 293 22.60 -6.94 1.60
CA VAL A 293 23.41 -6.84 0.37
C VAL A 293 23.77 -8.23 -0.15
N ARG A 294 24.15 -9.17 0.74
CA ARG A 294 24.42 -10.56 0.37
C ARG A 294 23.16 -11.26 -0.15
N TYR A 295 22.03 -11.09 0.52
CA TYR A 295 20.73 -11.64 0.11
C TYR A 295 20.30 -11.12 -1.27
N LYS A 296 20.38 -9.81 -1.53
CA LYS A 296 20.07 -9.24 -2.86
C LYS A 296 20.97 -9.83 -3.95
N LYS A 297 22.27 -9.97 -3.69
CA LYS A 297 23.22 -10.60 -4.64
C LYS A 297 22.85 -12.06 -4.91
N TYR A 298 22.51 -12.81 -3.87
CA TYR A 298 22.12 -14.21 -4.00
C TYR A 298 20.80 -14.38 -4.76
N LYS A 299 19.76 -13.61 -4.40
CA LYS A 299 18.47 -13.61 -5.09
C LYS A 299 18.59 -13.17 -6.54
N GLY A 300 19.45 -12.19 -6.83
CA GLY A 300 19.73 -11.75 -8.21
C GLY A 300 20.32 -12.85 -9.10
N LYS A 301 21.11 -13.77 -8.53
CA LYS A 301 21.65 -14.95 -9.22
C LYS A 301 20.62 -16.06 -9.41
N ARG A 302 19.60 -16.11 -8.55
CA ARG A 302 18.49 -17.07 -8.60
C ARG A 302 17.19 -16.38 -9.02
N LYS A 303 17.18 -15.68 -10.16
CA LYS A 303 15.90 -15.32 -10.80
C LYS A 303 15.18 -16.62 -11.19
N THR A 304 14.51 -17.25 -10.23
CA THR A 304 13.51 -18.25 -10.50
C THR A 304 12.44 -17.55 -11.32
N GLN A 305 12.14 -18.10 -12.50
CA GLN A 305 10.87 -17.80 -13.15
C GLN A 305 9.79 -18.00 -12.09
N SER A 306 9.04 -16.93 -11.79
CA SER A 306 7.83 -17.08 -10.98
C SER A 306 7.00 -18.15 -11.67
N ILE A 307 6.80 -19.28 -11.00
CA ILE A 307 5.81 -20.27 -11.40
C ILE A 307 4.48 -19.57 -11.14
N VAL A 308 4.02 -18.80 -12.12
CA VAL A 308 2.63 -18.38 -12.16
C VAL A 308 1.91 -19.67 -12.47
N VAL A 309 1.17 -20.21 -11.50
CA VAL A 309 0.15 -21.23 -11.75
C VAL A 309 -1.00 -20.49 -12.44
N ALA A 310 -0.76 -20.00 -13.65
CA ALA A 310 -1.80 -19.62 -14.56
C ALA A 310 -2.19 -20.91 -15.28
N GLU A 311 -3.49 -21.20 -15.33
CA GLU A 311 -3.99 -22.21 -16.26
C GLU A 311 -3.37 -21.92 -17.63
N LYS A 312 -2.74 -22.93 -18.23
CA LYS A 312 -2.19 -22.74 -19.57
C LYS A 312 -3.37 -22.48 -20.49
N TYR A 313 -3.29 -21.50 -21.36
CA TYR A 313 -4.36 -21.26 -22.33
C TYR A 313 -3.76 -20.92 -23.69
N LYS A 314 -4.50 -21.25 -24.74
CA LYS A 314 -4.19 -20.83 -26.11
C LYS A 314 -5.19 -19.77 -26.52
N VAL A 315 -4.68 -18.71 -27.12
CA VAL A 315 -5.46 -17.62 -27.70
C VAL A 315 -5.17 -17.58 -29.19
N SER A 316 -6.22 -17.48 -29.99
CA SER A 316 -6.09 -17.11 -31.40
C SER A 316 -7.08 -15.98 -31.74
N PRO A 317 -6.63 -14.91 -32.41
CA PRO A 317 -7.55 -13.92 -32.97
C PRO A 317 -8.44 -14.61 -34.01
N VAL A 318 -9.68 -14.12 -34.13
CA VAL A 318 -10.60 -14.58 -35.18
C VAL A 318 -10.80 -13.42 -36.15
N GLU A 319 -10.33 -13.60 -37.39
CA GLU A 319 -10.26 -12.54 -38.40
C GLU A 319 -11.62 -12.25 -39.06
N GLU A 320 -12.51 -13.25 -39.15
CA GLU A 320 -13.87 -13.09 -39.68
C GLU A 320 -14.90 -12.97 -38.55
N VAL A 321 -15.67 -11.89 -38.55
CA VAL A 321 -16.80 -11.65 -37.62
C VAL A 321 -18.03 -12.45 -38.04
N SER A 322 -17.86 -13.77 -38.15
CA SER A 322 -18.94 -14.72 -38.41
C SER A 322 -18.83 -15.86 -37.40
N TYR A 323 -19.84 -15.98 -36.55
CA TYR A 323 -19.93 -17.05 -35.56
C TYR A 323 -21.40 -17.47 -35.42
N ASP A 324 -21.62 -18.69 -34.96
CA ASP A 324 -22.97 -19.19 -34.71
C ASP A 324 -23.58 -18.46 -33.52
N LYS A 325 -24.65 -17.69 -33.77
CA LYS A 325 -25.41 -16.97 -32.73
C LYS A 325 -26.21 -17.91 -31.82
N GLY A 326 -26.33 -19.19 -32.17
CA GLY A 326 -26.94 -20.22 -31.35
C GLY A 326 -26.04 -20.76 -30.23
N LEU A 327 -24.76 -20.37 -30.17
CA LEU A 327 -23.87 -20.80 -29.10
C LEU A 327 -24.33 -20.28 -27.74
N PRO A 328 -24.29 -21.11 -26.68
CA PRO A 328 -24.73 -20.70 -25.36
C PRO A 328 -23.78 -19.66 -24.76
N ALA A 329 -24.37 -18.56 -24.27
CA ALA A 329 -23.63 -17.52 -23.55
C ALA A 329 -23.29 -17.98 -22.13
N ILE A 330 -22.07 -17.69 -21.70
CA ILE A 330 -21.58 -18.03 -20.37
C ILE A 330 -21.35 -16.76 -19.53
N ASP A 331 -21.68 -16.85 -18.25
CA ASP A 331 -21.32 -15.85 -17.27
C ASP A 331 -19.93 -16.17 -16.69
N TYR A 332 -18.91 -15.54 -17.25
CA TYR A 332 -17.52 -15.73 -16.87
C TYR A 332 -17.18 -15.19 -15.46
N ASN A 333 -18.13 -14.55 -14.76
CA ASN A 333 -17.94 -14.13 -13.36
C ASN A 333 -18.20 -15.24 -12.35
N ARG A 334 -18.78 -16.36 -12.79
CA ARG A 334 -18.98 -17.53 -11.92
C ARG A 334 -17.66 -18.17 -11.54
N GLU A 335 -17.63 -18.75 -10.35
CA GLU A 335 -16.43 -19.39 -9.78
C GLU A 335 -15.85 -20.49 -10.70
N GLU A 336 -16.71 -21.23 -11.40
CA GLU A 336 -16.35 -22.28 -12.36
C GLU A 336 -15.56 -21.76 -13.58
N TYR A 337 -15.69 -20.47 -13.91
CA TYR A 337 -15.02 -19.81 -15.01
C TYR A 337 -13.96 -18.79 -14.54
N ARG A 338 -13.51 -18.87 -13.28
CA ARG A 338 -12.51 -17.94 -12.71
C ARG A 338 -11.24 -17.85 -13.57
N GLY A 339 -10.78 -18.95 -14.17
CA GLY A 339 -9.64 -18.98 -15.09
C GLY A 339 -9.86 -18.20 -16.39
N LEU A 340 -11.12 -18.04 -16.82
CA LEU A 340 -11.50 -17.34 -18.04
C LEU A 340 -11.66 -15.83 -17.83
N ARG A 341 -12.11 -15.39 -16.64
CA ARG A 341 -12.37 -13.98 -16.33
C ARG A 341 -11.17 -13.07 -16.62
N GLY A 342 -9.98 -13.48 -16.14
CA GLY A 342 -8.74 -12.73 -16.41
C GLY A 342 -8.43 -12.63 -17.91
N ILE A 343 -8.71 -13.68 -18.69
CA ILE A 343 -8.49 -13.69 -20.14
C ILE A 343 -9.47 -12.75 -20.86
N VAL A 344 -10.72 -12.67 -20.39
CA VAL A 344 -11.70 -11.69 -20.89
C VAL A 344 -11.23 -10.27 -20.62
N PHE A 345 -10.67 -10.00 -19.44
CA PHE A 345 -10.17 -8.67 -19.09
C PHE A 345 -8.91 -8.31 -19.90
N ASP A 346 -8.04 -9.29 -20.19
CA ASP A 346 -6.92 -9.14 -21.12
C ASP A 346 -7.42 -8.78 -22.53
N PHE A 347 -8.49 -9.42 -23.01
CA PHE A 347 -9.14 -9.08 -24.27
C PHE A 347 -9.64 -7.63 -24.25
N LEU A 348 -10.41 -7.22 -23.22
CA LEU A 348 -10.91 -5.85 -23.06
C LEU A 348 -9.79 -4.81 -23.13
N TYR A 349 -8.65 -5.09 -22.49
CA TYR A 349 -7.49 -4.19 -22.53
C TYR A 349 -6.99 -3.93 -23.96
N THR A 350 -7.03 -4.94 -24.83
CA THR A 350 -6.57 -4.86 -26.22
C THR A 350 -7.64 -4.39 -27.21
N SER A 351 -8.91 -4.72 -26.98
CA SER A 351 -10.05 -4.29 -27.82
C SER A 351 -10.52 -2.88 -27.49
N ILE A 352 -10.34 -2.42 -26.26
CA ILE A 352 -10.90 -1.16 -25.73
C ILE A 352 -12.43 -1.17 -25.73
N ASP A 353 -13.03 -2.36 -25.73
CA ASP A 353 -14.48 -2.46 -25.56
C ASP A 353 -14.84 -2.25 -24.09
N ASN A 354 -16.02 -1.67 -23.86
CA ASN A 354 -16.62 -1.67 -22.53
C ASN A 354 -17.24 -3.05 -22.27
N VAL A 355 -17.04 -3.56 -21.06
CA VAL A 355 -17.42 -4.91 -20.60
C VAL A 355 -18.88 -5.26 -20.90
N LYS A 356 -19.80 -4.28 -20.88
CA LYS A 356 -21.21 -4.45 -21.21
C LYS A 356 -21.48 -4.89 -22.66
N ASN A 357 -20.50 -4.70 -23.54
CA ASN A 357 -20.61 -5.04 -24.96
C ASN A 357 -19.80 -6.30 -25.31
N VAL A 358 -19.33 -7.03 -24.31
CA VAL A 358 -18.58 -8.27 -24.50
C VAL A 358 -19.40 -9.46 -24.03
N SER A 359 -19.58 -10.41 -24.92
CA SER A 359 -20.19 -11.71 -24.62
C SER A 359 -19.16 -12.81 -24.75
N VAL A 360 -19.29 -13.84 -23.91
CA VAL A 360 -18.47 -15.04 -23.99
C VAL A 360 -19.38 -16.21 -24.30
N LEU A 361 -19.04 -16.96 -25.34
CA LEU A 361 -19.83 -18.08 -25.85
C LEU A 361 -19.04 -19.38 -25.68
N GLU A 362 -19.72 -20.45 -25.26
CA GLU A 362 -19.11 -21.79 -25.19
C GLU A 362 -19.14 -22.43 -26.59
N VAL A 363 -17.96 -22.76 -27.12
CA VAL A 363 -17.81 -23.39 -28.45
C VAL A 363 -17.74 -24.90 -28.30
N ASP A 364 -16.93 -25.37 -27.33
CA ASP A 364 -16.82 -26.79 -27.01
C ASP A 364 -16.56 -26.96 -25.51
N LYS A 365 -17.50 -27.62 -24.83
CA LYS A 365 -17.45 -27.87 -23.39
C LYS A 365 -16.37 -28.89 -22.99
N ASN A 366 -16.14 -29.91 -23.81
CA ASN A 366 -15.17 -30.98 -23.53
C ASN A 366 -13.74 -30.46 -23.68
N GLU A 367 -13.50 -29.63 -24.70
CA GLU A 367 -12.20 -29.00 -24.94
C GLU A 367 -11.98 -27.73 -24.12
N LYS A 368 -12.99 -27.26 -23.37
CA LYS A 368 -12.99 -25.96 -22.67
C LYS A 368 -12.60 -24.82 -23.60
N THR A 369 -13.28 -24.76 -24.74
CA THR A 369 -13.07 -23.77 -25.78
C THR A 369 -14.19 -22.74 -25.77
N TYR A 370 -13.80 -21.47 -25.76
CA TYR A 370 -14.68 -20.32 -25.65
C TYR A 370 -14.39 -19.30 -26.75
N LEU A 371 -15.40 -18.54 -27.12
CA LEU A 371 -15.29 -17.39 -28.02
C LEU A 371 -15.65 -16.12 -27.25
N ILE A 372 -14.69 -15.21 -27.15
CA ILE A 372 -14.91 -13.86 -26.61
C ILE A 372 -15.26 -12.96 -27.79
N VAL A 373 -16.45 -12.35 -27.75
CA VAL A 373 -16.99 -11.50 -28.81
C VAL A 373 -17.10 -10.08 -28.27
N GLY A 374 -16.35 -9.16 -28.86
CA GLY A 374 -16.49 -7.71 -28.63
C GLY A 374 -17.14 -7.01 -29.81
N LYS A 375 -17.08 -5.66 -29.83
CA LYS A 375 -17.74 -4.86 -30.88
C LYS A 375 -17.08 -5.01 -32.26
N SER A 376 -15.76 -5.11 -32.25
CA SER A 376 -14.93 -5.08 -33.48
C SER A 376 -13.90 -6.19 -33.56
N LYS A 377 -13.72 -6.94 -32.47
CA LYS A 377 -12.71 -7.99 -32.34
C LYS A 377 -13.35 -9.22 -31.72
N MET A 378 -12.82 -10.37 -32.09
CA MET A 378 -13.17 -11.64 -31.46
C MET A 378 -11.90 -12.43 -31.15
N GLN A 379 -11.99 -13.27 -30.14
CA GLN A 379 -10.85 -14.03 -29.65
C GLN A 379 -11.32 -15.42 -29.24
N LYS A 380 -10.76 -16.46 -29.86
CA LYS A 380 -10.96 -17.84 -29.44
C LYS A 380 -9.97 -18.18 -28.34
N VAL A 381 -10.45 -18.82 -27.28
CA VAL A 381 -9.68 -19.20 -26.10
C VAL A 381 -9.91 -20.68 -25.82
N THR A 382 -8.85 -21.44 -25.64
CA THR A 382 -8.90 -22.84 -25.19
C THR A 382 -8.10 -22.98 -23.92
N LEU A 383 -8.75 -23.44 -22.84
CA LEU A 383 -8.09 -23.70 -21.55
C LEU A 383 -7.39 -25.07 -21.60
N ILE A 384 -6.09 -25.10 -21.29
CA ILE A 384 -5.24 -26.29 -21.29
C ILE A 384 -5.02 -26.72 -19.84
N LYS A 385 -5.25 -28.02 -19.58
CA LYS A 385 -4.96 -28.64 -18.29
C LYS A 385 -3.46 -28.68 -17.98
#